data_AF-A0A0F9SIY9-F1
#
_entry.id   AF-A0A0F9SIY9-F1
#
_cell.length_a   1.000
_cell.length_b   1.000
_cell.length_c   1.000
_cell.angle_alpha   90.00
_cell.angle_beta   90.00
_cell.angle_gamma   90.00
#
_symmetry.space_group_name_H-M   'P 1'
#
loop_
_entity.id
_entity.type
_entity.pdbx_description
1 polymer ?
#
loop_
_entity_poly.entity_id
_entity_poly.type
_entity_poly.pdbx_seq_one_letter_code
_entity_poly.pdbx_strand_id
1 'polypeptide(L)'
;MNRGTLQSNPRPRRVAKISLRRLQAEVAPWSAHNFPGLTSADNLIGVTEELGELAHAHLKHHQGRLTNEEYSALAQDAIGDILVFLAGYCNSRGFDLEALTAKVWDEVKRRDYTSGKKIVRPA
;
A
#
# COMPACT_ATOMS: atom_id res chain seq x y z
N MET A 1 -51.90 18.35 -12.35
CA MET A 1 -51.07 17.35 -11.65
C MET A 1 -49.61 17.65 -11.98
N ASN A 2 -48.79 17.84 -10.95
CA ASN A 2 -47.54 18.60 -10.98
C ASN A 2 -46.30 17.68 -10.97
N ARG A 3 -45.40 17.89 -11.94
CA ARG A 3 -43.95 17.66 -11.99
C ARG A 3 -43.37 16.40 -11.32
N GLY A 4 -43.05 15.40 -12.14
CA GLY A 4 -42.05 14.38 -11.81
C GLY A 4 -40.65 14.98 -11.82
N THR A 5 -40.00 14.99 -10.67
CA THR A 5 -38.59 15.35 -10.49
C THR A 5 -37.70 14.25 -11.06
N LEU A 6 -36.96 14.57 -12.11
CA LEU A 6 -35.81 13.79 -12.57
C LEU A 6 -34.77 13.77 -11.43
N GLN A 7 -34.64 12.63 -10.75
CA GLN A 7 -33.48 12.38 -9.88
C GLN A 7 -32.25 12.30 -10.79
N SER A 8 -31.40 13.32 -10.70
CA SER A 8 -30.10 13.30 -11.35
C SER A 8 -29.23 12.25 -10.68
N ASN A 9 -28.87 11.22 -11.46
CA ASN A 9 -27.94 10.19 -11.03
C ASN A 9 -26.58 10.87 -10.71
N PRO A 10 -26.03 10.76 -9.49
CA PRO A 10 -24.76 11.39 -9.18
C PRO A 10 -23.67 10.74 -10.04
N ARG A 11 -22.92 11.56 -10.78
CA ARG A 11 -21.78 11.06 -11.57
C ARG A 11 -20.82 10.33 -10.62
N PRO A 12 -20.27 9.17 -11.02
CA PRO A 12 -19.29 8.46 -10.20
C PRO A 12 -18.14 9.42 -9.88
N ARG A 13 -17.86 9.61 -8.58
CA ARG A 13 -16.72 10.40 -8.12
C ARG A 13 -15.48 9.77 -8.75
N ARG A 14 -14.77 10.55 -9.57
CA ARG A 14 -13.48 10.16 -10.13
C ARG A 14 -12.54 9.99 -8.95
N VAL A 15 -12.31 8.76 -8.51
CA VAL A 15 -11.32 8.45 -7.48
C VAL A 15 -9.97 8.88 -8.06
N ALA A 16 -9.41 9.94 -7.51
CA ALA A 16 -8.15 10.48 -7.99
C ALA A 16 -7.06 9.44 -7.72
N LYS A 17 -6.30 9.05 -8.76
CA LYS A 17 -5.22 8.05 -8.65
C LYS A 17 -4.28 8.41 -7.49
N ILE A 18 -4.00 7.44 -6.63
CA ILE A 18 -3.00 7.57 -5.56
C ILE A 18 -1.63 7.20 -6.11
N SER A 19 -0.63 8.04 -5.86
CA SER A 19 0.79 7.72 -6.07
C SER A 19 1.44 7.48 -4.71
N LEU A 20 2.63 6.87 -4.66
CA LEU A 20 3.33 6.65 -3.38
C LEU A 20 3.68 7.97 -2.71
N ARG A 21 4.08 8.97 -3.48
CA ARG A 21 4.34 10.32 -2.97
C ARG A 21 3.07 10.97 -2.43
N ARG A 22 1.93 10.79 -3.11
CA ARG A 22 0.64 11.31 -2.65
C ARG A 22 0.18 10.62 -1.37
N LEU A 23 0.29 9.30 -1.29
CA LEU A 23 0.00 8.54 -0.06
C LEU A 23 0.84 9.09 1.10
N GLN A 24 2.15 9.20 0.89
CA GLN A 24 3.07 9.74 1.89
C GLN A 24 2.69 11.16 2.34
N ALA A 25 2.31 12.03 1.41
CA ALA A 25 1.87 13.40 1.71
C ALA A 25 0.54 13.47 2.48
N GLU A 26 -0.38 12.54 2.24
CA GLU A 26 -1.67 12.47 2.96
C GLU A 26 -1.52 11.86 4.37
N VAL A 27 -0.65 10.84 4.52
CA VAL A 27 -0.37 10.19 5.81
C VAL A 27 0.32 11.14 6.80
N ALA A 28 1.21 12.02 6.34
CA ALA A 28 1.98 12.92 7.22
C ALA A 28 1.10 13.80 8.14
N PRO A 29 0.18 14.65 7.63
CA PRO A 29 -0.65 15.50 8.48
C PRO A 29 -1.68 14.69 9.28
N TRP A 30 -2.19 13.59 8.72
CA TRP A 30 -3.13 12.72 9.43
C TRP A 30 -2.48 12.06 10.65
N SER A 31 -1.28 11.50 10.48
CA SER A 31 -0.53 10.86 11.56
C SER A 31 -0.12 11.88 12.62
N ALA A 32 0.36 13.07 12.22
CA ALA A 32 0.71 14.14 13.16
C ALA A 32 -0.47 14.60 14.02
N HIS A 33 -1.69 14.58 13.47
CA HIS A 33 -2.91 14.94 14.19
C HIS A 33 -3.35 13.84 15.17
N ASN A 34 -3.37 12.58 14.73
CA ASN A 34 -3.95 11.48 15.50
C ASN A 34 -2.98 10.83 16.49
N PHE A 35 -1.68 10.84 16.17
CA PHE A 35 -0.63 10.17 16.92
C PHE A 35 0.56 11.11 17.15
N PRO A 36 0.38 12.20 17.91
CA PRO A 36 1.47 13.13 18.20
C PRO A 36 2.61 12.39 18.90
N GLY A 37 3.82 12.50 18.33
CA GLY A 37 5.02 11.84 18.87
C GLY A 37 5.28 10.44 18.31
N LEU A 38 4.48 9.95 17.36
CA LEU A 38 4.75 8.68 16.67
C LEU A 38 6.16 8.67 16.06
N THR A 39 6.95 7.66 16.41
CA THR A 39 8.33 7.55 15.96
C THR A 39 8.45 6.72 14.69
N SER A 40 9.64 6.74 14.06
CA SER A 40 9.93 5.79 12.99
C SER A 40 9.92 4.34 13.46
N ALA A 41 10.23 4.07 14.73
CA ALA A 41 10.23 2.70 15.25
C ALA A 41 8.80 2.17 15.35
N ASP A 42 7.87 2.99 15.83
CA ASP A 42 6.45 2.64 15.92
C ASP A 42 5.86 2.32 14.55
N ASN A 43 6.18 3.12 13.53
CA ASN A 43 5.76 2.84 12.15
C ASN A 43 6.36 1.53 11.61
N LEU A 44 7.62 1.20 11.94
CA LEU A 44 8.23 -0.06 11.52
C LEU A 44 7.61 -1.27 12.22
N ILE A 45 7.20 -1.11 13.49
CA ILE A 45 6.42 -2.12 14.22
C ILE A 45 5.09 -2.33 13.50
N GLY A 46 4.39 -1.25 13.13
CA GLY A 46 3.16 -1.34 12.32
C GLY A 46 3.36 -2.09 11.00
N VAL A 47 4.41 -1.78 10.22
CA VAL A 47 4.74 -2.56 9.01
C VAL A 47 4.91 -4.06 9.30
N THR A 48 5.51 -4.41 10.44
CA THR A 48 5.75 -5.81 10.83
C THR A 48 4.47 -6.52 11.26
N GLU A 49 3.59 -5.81 11.96
CA GLU A 49 2.26 -6.28 12.36
C GLU A 49 1.44 -6.65 11.12
N GLU A 50 1.32 -5.72 10.17
CA GLU A 50 0.55 -5.95 8.94
C GLU A 50 1.15 -7.04 8.05
N LEU A 51 2.48 -7.17 8.02
CA LEU A 51 3.13 -8.31 7.36
C LEU A 51 2.76 -9.64 8.05
N GLY A 52 2.66 -9.64 9.37
CA GLY A 52 2.18 -10.77 10.16
C GLY A 52 0.72 -11.12 9.85
N GLU A 53 -0.14 -10.13 9.69
CA GLU A 53 -1.53 -10.32 9.29
C GLU A 53 -1.66 -10.94 7.91
N LEU A 54 -0.90 -10.43 6.93
CA LEU A 54 -0.82 -11.00 5.59
C LEU A 54 -0.36 -12.47 5.63
N ALA A 55 0.70 -12.76 6.39
CA ALA A 55 1.18 -14.13 6.57
C ALA A 55 0.13 -15.02 7.23
N HIS A 56 -0.61 -14.50 8.21
CA HIS A 56 -1.67 -15.23 8.90
C HIS A 56 -2.87 -15.51 7.99
N ALA A 57 -3.25 -14.59 7.12
CA ALA A 57 -4.28 -14.80 6.11
C ALA A 57 -3.89 -15.95 5.16
N HIS A 58 -2.65 -15.95 4.66
CA HIS A 58 -2.13 -17.07 3.86
C HIS A 58 -2.14 -18.40 4.62
N LEU A 59 -1.66 -18.42 5.88
CA LEU A 59 -1.62 -19.63 6.70
C LEU A 59 -3.03 -20.20 6.90
N LYS A 60 -3.99 -19.37 7.29
CA LYS A 60 -5.38 -19.80 7.52
C LYS A 60 -6.04 -20.28 6.24
N HIS A 61 -5.78 -19.63 5.11
CA HIS A 61 -6.28 -20.08 3.82
C HIS A 61 -5.70 -21.44 3.42
N HIS A 62 -4.38 -21.62 3.57
CA HIS A 62 -3.70 -22.89 3.31
C HIS A 62 -4.22 -24.04 4.20
N GLN A 63 -4.61 -23.73 5.44
CA GLN A 63 -5.25 -24.68 6.37
C GLN A 63 -6.73 -24.96 6.08
N GLY A 64 -7.31 -24.36 5.03
CA GLY A 64 -8.74 -24.49 4.69
C GLY A 64 -9.67 -23.78 5.68
N ARG A 65 -9.17 -22.79 6.43
CA ARG A 65 -9.92 -22.05 7.46
C ARG A 65 -10.53 -20.74 6.97
N LEU A 66 -10.23 -20.33 5.75
CA LEU A 66 -10.78 -19.15 5.09
C LEU A 66 -11.27 -19.52 3.70
N THR A 67 -12.40 -18.94 3.29
CA THR A 67 -12.79 -18.94 1.87
C THR A 67 -11.81 -18.11 1.04
N ASN A 68 -11.89 -18.23 -0.28
CA ASN A 68 -11.09 -17.40 -1.19
C ASN A 68 -11.42 -15.91 -1.02
N GLU A 69 -12.70 -15.60 -0.78
CA GLU A 69 -13.19 -14.23 -0.60
C GLU A 69 -12.65 -13.62 0.70
N GLU A 70 -12.71 -14.36 1.82
CA GLU A 70 -12.18 -13.92 3.11
C GLU A 70 -10.66 -13.71 3.06
N TYR A 71 -9.93 -14.69 2.49
CA TYR A 71 -8.50 -14.57 2.27
C TYR A 71 -8.16 -13.32 1.44
N SER A 72 -8.86 -13.13 0.32
CA SER A 72 -8.61 -12.02 -0.59
C SER A 72 -8.87 -10.67 0.09
N ALA A 73 -9.93 -10.56 0.90
CA ALA A 73 -10.22 -9.36 1.67
C ALA A 73 -9.11 -9.04 2.69
N LEU A 74 -8.74 -10.01 3.53
CA LEU A 74 -7.70 -9.84 4.55
C LEU A 74 -6.33 -9.54 3.95
N ALA A 75 -5.97 -10.21 2.85
CA ALA A 75 -4.70 -9.96 2.18
C ALA A 75 -4.64 -8.57 1.56
N GLN A 76 -5.74 -8.09 0.95
CA GLN A 76 -5.79 -6.74 0.37
C GLN A 76 -5.71 -5.64 1.43
N ASP A 77 -6.37 -5.82 2.56
CA ASP A 77 -6.34 -4.89 3.71
C ASP A 77 -4.92 -4.75 4.25
N ALA A 78 -4.30 -5.88 4.62
CA ALA A 78 -2.92 -5.92 5.13
C ALA A 78 -1.90 -5.34 4.13
N ILE A 79 -2.05 -5.58 2.82
CA ILE A 79 -1.17 -4.96 1.79
C ILE A 79 -1.33 -3.44 1.79
N GLY A 80 -2.55 -2.93 1.94
CA GLY A 80 -2.83 -1.51 2.06
C GLY A 80 -2.16 -0.91 3.29
N ASP A 81 -2.34 -1.53 4.44
CA ASP A 81 -1.82 -1.03 5.72
C ASP A 81 -0.29 -1.08 5.80
N ILE A 82 0.34 -2.10 5.21
CA ILE A 82 1.81 -2.14 5.00
C ILE A 82 2.28 -0.85 4.32
N LEU A 83 1.59 -0.40 3.26
CA LEU A 83 1.97 0.81 2.52
C LEU A 83 1.73 2.08 3.34
N VAL A 84 0.64 2.14 4.12
CA VAL A 84 0.32 3.28 5.00
C VAL A 84 1.41 3.43 6.08
N PHE A 85 1.74 2.36 6.79
CA PHE A 85 2.79 2.38 7.81
C PHE A 85 4.18 2.63 7.21
N LEU A 86 4.48 2.07 6.03
CA LEU A 86 5.75 2.35 5.35
C LEU A 86 5.86 3.81 4.92
N ALA A 87 4.75 4.42 4.48
CA ALA A 87 4.70 5.85 4.19
C ALA A 87 4.92 6.71 5.45
N GLY A 88 4.31 6.32 6.58
CA GLY A 88 4.57 6.92 7.89
C GLY A 88 6.04 6.80 8.32
N TYR A 89 6.64 5.63 8.16
CA TYR A 89 8.07 5.39 8.39
C TYR A 89 8.94 6.33 7.55
N CYS A 90 8.68 6.41 6.25
CA CYS A 90 9.42 7.29 5.34
C CYS A 90 9.30 8.77 5.75
N ASN A 91 8.12 9.22 6.18
CA ASN A 91 7.93 10.57 6.71
C ASN A 91 8.81 10.83 7.94
N SER A 92 8.80 9.93 8.94
CA SER A 92 9.61 10.07 10.15
C SER A 92 11.12 10.03 9.88
N ARG A 93 11.55 9.44 8.76
CA ARG A 93 12.97 9.34 8.37
C ARG A 93 13.41 10.37 7.34
N GLY A 94 12.49 11.16 6.78
CA GLY A 94 12.78 12.11 5.69
C GLY A 94 13.09 11.41 4.36
N PHE A 95 12.54 10.21 4.13
CA PHE A 95 12.74 9.45 2.89
C PHE A 95 11.61 9.71 1.91
N ASP A 96 11.91 9.73 0.61
CA ASP A 96 10.90 9.75 -0.46
C ASP A 96 10.59 8.31 -0.89
N LEU A 97 9.41 7.80 -0.50
CA LEU A 97 8.97 6.44 -0.78
C LEU A 97 8.88 6.14 -2.28
N GLU A 98 8.40 7.10 -3.08
CA GLU A 98 8.24 6.92 -4.52
C GLU A 98 9.59 6.87 -5.24
N ALA A 99 10.51 7.75 -4.85
CA ALA A 99 11.87 7.78 -5.40
C ALA A 99 12.66 6.52 -5.03
N LEU A 100 12.55 6.04 -3.78
CA LEU A 100 13.15 4.77 -3.34
C LEU A 100 12.62 3.60 -4.16
N THR A 101 11.30 3.55 -4.34
CA THR A 101 10.65 2.50 -5.13
C THR A 101 11.10 2.54 -6.59
N ALA A 102 11.11 3.71 -7.22
CA ALA A 102 11.55 3.87 -8.61
C ALA A 102 13.01 3.43 -8.80
N LYS A 103 13.90 3.84 -7.89
CA LYS A 103 15.31 3.45 -7.90
C LYS A 103 15.48 1.93 -7.84
N VAL A 104 14.84 1.27 -6.86
CA VAL A 104 14.95 -0.19 -6.69
C VAL A 104 14.32 -0.91 -7.88
N TRP A 105 13.16 -0.45 -8.36
CA TRP A 105 12.49 -1.06 -9.51
C TRP A 105 13.35 -0.98 -10.77
N ASP A 106 14.00 0.17 -11.02
CA ASP A 106 14.93 0.32 -12.13
C ASP A 106 16.05 -0.71 -12.09
N GLU A 107 16.58 -1.01 -10.91
CA GLU A 107 17.58 -2.07 -10.73
C GLU A 107 17.02 -3.47 -10.91
N VAL A 108 15.87 -3.76 -10.30
CA VAL A 108 15.26 -5.11 -10.31
C VAL A 108 14.80 -5.50 -11.71
N LYS A 109 14.17 -4.59 -12.45
CA LYS A 109 13.62 -4.87 -13.80
C LYS A 109 14.69 -5.19 -14.86
N ARG A 110 15.97 -4.95 -14.56
CA ARG A 110 17.11 -5.29 -15.44
C ARG A 110 17.73 -6.67 -15.16
N ARG A 111 17.26 -7.37 -14.13
CA ARG A 111 17.80 -8.68 -13.73
C ARG A 111 17.14 -9.79 -14.54
N ASP A 112 17.95 -10.72 -15.02
CA ASP A 112 17.46 -11.96 -15.63
C ASP A 112 17.64 -13.12 -14.64
N TYR A 113 16.54 -13.49 -14.01
CA TYR A 113 16.49 -14.56 -13.02
C TYR A 113 16.48 -15.97 -13.64
N THR A 114 16.28 -16.10 -14.96
CA THR A 114 16.28 -17.40 -15.65
C THR A 114 17.69 -17.85 -16.04
N SER A 115 18.58 -16.89 -16.34
CA SER A 115 19.99 -17.16 -16.69
C SER A 115 20.98 -16.89 -15.55
N GLY A 116 20.51 -16.38 -14.40
CA GLY A 116 21.35 -16.03 -13.26
C GLY A 116 22.22 -14.78 -13.47
N LYS A 117 22.02 -14.04 -14.56
CA LYS A 117 22.80 -12.84 -14.89
C LYS A 117 22.19 -11.60 -14.26
N LYS A 118 23.02 -10.81 -13.55
CA LYS A 118 22.59 -9.60 -12.83
C LYS A 118 22.18 -8.44 -13.74
N ILE A 119 22.60 -8.38 -15.01
CA ILE A 119 22.38 -7.24 -15.90
C ILE A 119 22.20 -7.71 -17.34
N VAL A 120 21.05 -7.40 -17.96
CA VAL A 120 20.90 -7.36 -19.42
C VAL A 120 21.18 -5.92 -19.86
N ARG A 121 22.28 -5.69 -20.60
CA ARG A 121 22.49 -4.39 -21.27
C ARG A 121 21.53 -4.30 -22.46
N PRO A 122 20.92 -3.14 -22.74
CA PRO A 122 20.13 -2.98 -23.96
C PRO A 122 21.03 -3.24 -25.18
N ALA A 123 20.48 -3.97 -26.14
CA ALA A 123 21.08 -4.18 -27.46
C ALA A 123 21.09 -2.88 -28.27
#